data_AF-A0A9Q0MJR8-F1
#
_entry.id   AF-A0A9Q0MJR8-F1
#
_cell.length_a   1.000
_cell.length_b   1.000
_cell.length_c   1.000
_cell.angle_alpha   90.00
_cell.angle_beta   90.00
_cell.angle_gamma   90.00
#
_symmetry.space_group_name_H-M   'P 1'
#
loop_
_entity.id
_entity.type
_entity.pdbx_description
1 polymer ?
#
loop_
_entity_poly.entity_id
_entity_poly.type
_entity_poly.pdbx_seq_one_letter_code
_entity_poly.pdbx_strand_id
1 'polypeptide(L)' 'MAWRSRGKNNEELISQLELNGVIKNPVVKAAMLETDRKYYSPHNPYTDAPQTIGYNVTISAPHM' A
#
# COMPACT_ATOMS: atom_id res chain seq x y z
N MET A 1 -11.99 -7.08 -2.39
CA MET A 1 -12.37 -6.00 -1.43
C MET A 1 -11.08 -5.32 -0.98
N ALA A 2 -10.96 -4.00 -1.11
CA ALA A 2 -9.73 -3.25 -0.79
C ALA A 2 -9.17 -3.59 0.61
N TRP A 3 -10.06 -3.68 1.62
CA TRP A 3 -9.76 -3.86 3.06
C TRP A 3 -9.07 -5.18 3.47
N ARG A 4 -8.61 -6.00 2.52
CA ARG A 4 -7.83 -7.22 2.78
C ARG A 4 -6.56 -7.36 1.93
N SER A 5 -6.22 -6.35 1.13
CA SER A 5 -4.99 -6.40 0.34
C SER A 5 -3.78 -6.39 1.27
N ARG A 6 -2.94 -7.42 1.20
CA ARG A 6 -1.70 -7.51 1.99
C ARG A 6 -0.64 -8.26 1.21
N GLY A 7 0.60 -7.82 1.30
CA GLY A 7 1.74 -8.45 0.65
C GLY A 7 2.84 -8.81 1.65
N LYS A 8 3.77 -9.67 1.23
CA LYS A 8 5.07 -9.85 1.88
C LYS A 8 6.08 -8.78 1.48
N ASN A 9 5.86 -8.13 0.35
CA ASN A 9 6.67 -7.05 -0.21
C ASN A 9 5.77 -6.03 -0.93
N ASN A 10 6.38 -4.94 -1.43
CA ASN A 10 5.66 -3.88 -2.13
C ASN A 10 4.97 -4.40 -3.39
N GLU A 11 5.65 -5.23 -4.19
CA GLU A 11 5.13 -5.78 -5.43
C GLU A 11 3.84 -6.60 -5.23
N GLU A 12 3.79 -7.44 -4.20
CA GLU A 12 2.62 -8.26 -3.87
C GLU A 12 1.46 -7.40 -3.38
N LEU A 13 1.72 -6.37 -2.56
CA LEU A 13 0.71 -5.42 -2.12
C LEU A 13 0.08 -4.71 -3.34
N ILE A 14 0.90 -4.15 -4.24
CA ILE A 14 0.41 -3.43 -5.41
C ILE A 14 -0.35 -4.37 -6.37
N SER A 15 0.16 -5.59 -6.56
CA SER A 15 -0.52 -6.60 -7.39
C SER A 15 -1.90 -6.98 -6.81
N GLN A 16 -2.02 -7.11 -5.49
CA GLN A 16 -3.32 -7.37 -4.87
C GLN A 16 -4.29 -6.19 -4.98
N LEU A 17 -3.80 -4.95 -4.90
CA LEU A 17 -4.63 -3.76 -5.10
C LEU A 17 -5.15 -3.67 -6.55
N GLU A 18 -4.33 -4.03 -7.53
CA GLU A 18 -4.75 -4.14 -8.93
C GLU A 18 -5.78 -5.27 -9.13
N LEU A 19 -5.51 -6.47 -8.61
CA LEU A 19 -6.44 -7.61 -8.68
C LEU A 19 -7.80 -7.32 -8.03
N ASN A 20 -7.80 -6.53 -6.95
CA ASN A 20 -9.01 -6.08 -6.28
C ASN A 20 -9.71 -4.88 -6.97
N GLY A 21 -9.17 -4.39 -8.09
CA GLY A 21 -9.74 -3.28 -8.86
C GLY A 21 -9.57 -1.90 -8.22
N VAL A 22 -8.69 -1.76 -7.23
CA VAL A 22 -8.34 -0.48 -6.61
C VAL A 22 -7.45 0.32 -7.54
N ILE A 23 -6.34 -0.30 -7.99
CA ILE A 23 -5.45 0.29 -8.99
C ILE A 23 -5.94 -0.14 -10.37
N LYS A 24 -6.30 0.84 -11.20
CA LYS A 24 -6.80 0.60 -12.57
C LYS A 24 -5.88 1.16 -13.65
N ASN A 25 -5.11 2.19 -13.31
CA ASN A 25 -4.26 2.88 -14.25
C ASN A 25 -2.83 2.32 -14.17
N PRO A 26 -2.22 1.88 -15.29
CA PRO A 26 -0.87 1.34 -15.31
C PRO A 26 0.19 2.34 -14.81
N VAL A 27 -0.03 3.64 -15.00
CA VAL A 27 0.88 4.69 -14.52
C VAL A 27 0.88 4.75 -12.98
N VAL A 28 -0.29 4.63 -12.36
CA VAL A 28 -0.42 4.58 -10.89
C VAL A 28 0.27 3.34 -10.34
N LYS A 29 0.07 2.18 -10.98
CA LYS A 29 0.77 0.94 -10.61
C LYS A 29 2.28 1.09 -10.66
N ALA A 30 2.82 1.64 -11.76
CA ALA A 30 4.26 1.83 -11.92
C ALA A 30 4.85 2.74 -10.83
N ALA A 31 4.23 3.89 -10.58
CA ALA A 31 4.68 4.82 -9.55
C ALA A 31 4.67 4.21 -8.14
N MET A 32 3.63 3.43 -7.82
CA MET A 32 3.53 2.75 -6.53
C MET A 32 4.53 1.59 -6.39
N LEU A 33 4.90 0.91 -7.49
CA LEU A 33 5.94 -0.12 -7.48
C LEU A 33 7.33 0.47 -7.21
N GLU A 34 7.65 1.62 -7.82
CA GLU A 34 8.91 2.32 -7.63
C GLU A 34 9.04 2.94 -6.23
N THR A 35 7.92 3.21 -5.56
CA THR A 35 7.89 3.82 -4.23
C THR A 35 7.62 2.77 -3.15
N ASP A 36 8.68 2.09 -2.70
CA ASP A 36 8.54 1.03 -1.70
C ASP A 36 8.10 1.59 -0.34
N ARG A 37 6.93 1.13 0.12
CA ARG A 37 6.27 1.60 1.34
C ARG A 37 7.05 1.30 2.63
N LYS A 38 7.99 0.34 2.61
CA LYS A 38 8.83 0.01 3.80
C LYS A 38 9.67 1.18 4.31
N TYR A 39 9.98 2.15 3.44
CA TYR A 39 10.76 3.33 3.81
C TYR A 39 9.93 4.39 4.55
N TYR A 40 8.60 4.30 4.50
CA TYR A 40 7.67 5.32 5.00
C TYR A 40 6.75 4.81 6.11
N SER A 41 6.65 3.49 6.30
CA SER A 41 5.78 2.86 7.30
C SER A 41 6.59 1.96 8.25
N PRO A 42 6.85 2.39 9.50
CA PRO A 42 7.68 1.63 10.45
C PRO A 42 7.11 0.26 10.81
N HIS A 43 5.79 0.11 10.75
CA HIS A 43 5.07 -1.11 11.08
C HIS A 43 4.18 -1.52 9.92
N ASN A 44 4.05 -2.84 9.70
CA ASN A 44 3.17 -3.46 8.71
C ASN A 44 3.12 -2.73 7.35
N PRO A 45 4.26 -2.46 6.70
CA PRO A 45 4.32 -1.59 5.52
C PRO A 45 3.50 -2.11 4.33
N TYR A 46 3.25 -3.41 4.26
CA TYR A 46 2.58 -4.07 3.13
C TYR A 46 1.15 -4.49 3.44
N THR A 47 0.53 -3.89 4.45
CA THR A 47 -0.89 -4.11 4.78
C THR A 47 -1.71 -2.92 4.28
N ASP A 48 -2.83 -3.20 3.64
CA ASP A 48 -3.75 -2.17 3.18
C ASP A 48 -4.60 -1.57 4.31
N ALA A 49 -3.93 -0.85 5.21
CA ALA A 49 -4.53 -0.14 6.34
C ALA A 49 -3.63 1.04 6.77
N PRO A 50 -4.18 2.06 7.43
CA PRO A 50 -3.37 3.14 7.98
C PRO A 50 -2.37 2.61 9.00
N GLN A 51 -1.14 3.13 8.97
CA GLN A 51 -0.08 2.74 9.92
C GLN A 51 0.39 3.97 10.70
N THR A 52 0.59 3.83 12.01
CA THR A 52 1.07 4.95 12.83
C THR A 52 2.52 5.31 12.48
N ILE A 53 2.80 6.61 12.44
CA ILE A 53 4.15 7.15 12.21
C ILE A 53 4.62 8.05 13.36
N GLY A 54 3.90 8.01 14.49
CA GLY A 54 4.10 8.90 15.64
C GLY A 54 3.24 10.17 15.55
N TYR A 55 3.43 11.08 16.50
CA TYR A 55 2.76 12.40 16.52
C TYR A 55 1.23 12.37 16.41
N ASN A 56 0.60 11.28 16.87
CA ASN A 56 -0.84 11.04 16.76
C ASN A 56 -1.38 11.09 15.31
N VAL A 57 -0.55 10.72 14.33
CA VAL A 57 -0.93 10.64 12.91
C VAL A 57 -0.53 9.30 12.29
N THR A 58 -1.17 8.97 11.17
CA THR A 58 -0.91 7.75 10.41
C THR A 58 -0.54 8.09 8.97
N ILE A 59 0.30 7.26 8.37
CA ILE A 59 0.38 7.20 6.91
C ILE A 59 -0.88 6.50 6.38
N SER A 60 -1.53 7.10 5.38
CA SER A 60 -2.79 6.61 4.79
C SER A 60 -2.69 5.18 4.30
N ALA A 61 -3.80 4.44 4.31
CA ALA A 61 -3.86 3.11 3.68
C ALA A 61 -3.47 3.19 2.19
N PRO A 62 -2.77 2.19 1.64
CA PRO A 62 -2.44 2.10 0.22
C PRO A 62 -3.58 2.33 -0.78
N HIS A 63 -4.84 2.00 -0.44
CA HIS A 63 -5.99 2.21 -1.32
C HIS A 63 -6.57 3.63 -1.36
N MET A 64 -6.15 4.51 -0.44
CA MET A 64 -6.69 5.87 -0.31
C MET A 64 -6.12 6.85 -1.33
#